data_AF-A0A0C3MW51-F1
#
_entry.id   AF-A0A0C3MW51-F1
#
_cell.length_a   1.000
_cell.length_b   1.000
_cell.length_c   1.000
_cell.angle_alpha   90.00
_cell.angle_beta   90.00
_cell.angle_gamma   90.00
#
_symmetry.space_group_name_H-M   'P 1'
#
loop_
_entity.id
_entity.type
_entity.pdbx_description
1 polymer ?
#
loop_
_entity_poly.entity_id
_entity_poly.type
_entity_poly.pdbx_seq_one_letter_code
_entity_poly.pdbx_strand_id
1 'polypeptide(L)'
;MALLKAIGRQWQQGKLAEKIEQQLMGDPEVLALFVGATSVTTVANLITALGYKEVYLRHKTEIPDTLLLTLLSDCFRLLVAKQLAHDELNQAEALIMQITKVWANKPLSPSMTADETRHYQTLQQGLLRLAAHLDTVHAQRKQRSRNM
;
A
#
# COMPACT_ATOMS: atom_id res chain seq x y z
N MET A 1 22.73 -19.88 13.26
CA MET A 1 22.75 -18.40 13.32
C MET A 1 21.47 -17.80 12.73
N ALA A 2 20.35 -17.91 13.46
CA ALA A 2 19.06 -17.34 13.03
C ALA A 2 18.88 -15.89 13.50
N LEU A 3 19.36 -15.57 14.72
CA LEU A 3 19.21 -14.25 15.33
C LEU A 3 19.89 -13.12 14.52
N LEU A 4 21.16 -13.29 14.13
CA LEU A 4 21.88 -12.30 13.33
C LEU A 4 21.22 -12.05 11.96
N LYS A 5 20.68 -13.11 11.34
CA LYS A 5 19.93 -12.99 10.08
C LYS A 5 18.60 -12.27 10.29
N ALA A 6 17.90 -12.53 11.39
CA ALA A 6 16.64 -11.86 11.73
C ALA A 6 16.86 -10.36 12.00
N ILE A 7 17.88 -10.00 12.78
CA ILE A 7 18.27 -8.60 13.04
C ILE A 7 18.65 -7.90 11.73
N GLY A 8 19.45 -8.56 10.89
CA GLY A 8 19.80 -8.04 9.57
C GLY A 8 18.56 -7.75 8.72
N ARG A 9 17.59 -8.66 8.68
CA ARG A 9 16.33 -8.48 7.94
C ARG A 9 15.48 -7.34 8.50
N GLN A 10 15.34 -7.25 9.83
CA GLN A 10 14.58 -6.18 10.48
C GLN A 10 15.21 -4.80 10.19
N TRP A 11 16.54 -4.72 10.18
CA TRP A 11 17.25 -3.50 9.81
C TRP A 11 16.97 -3.07 8.36
N GLN A 12 16.96 -4.03 7.43
CA GLN A 12 16.60 -3.74 6.03
C GLN A 12 15.15 -3.32 5.87
N GLN A 13 14.23 -3.90 6.65
CA GLN A 13 12.83 -3.47 6.70
C GLN A 13 12.71 -2.04 7.24
N GLY A 14 13.41 -1.69 8.31
CA GLY A 14 13.42 -0.32 8.84
C GLY A 14 13.86 0.71 7.80
N LYS A 15 14.93 0.40 7.03
CA LYS A 15 15.39 1.27 5.93
C LYS A 15 14.37 1.42 4.80
N LEU A 16 13.62 0.37 4.49
CA LEU A 16 12.57 0.44 3.49
C LEU A 16 11.39 1.28 4.00
N ALA A 17 11.00 1.09 5.27
CA ALA A 17 9.94 1.85 5.91
C ALA A 17 10.26 3.35 5.95
N GLU A 18 11.49 3.73 6.29
CA GLU A 18 11.94 5.13 6.28
C GLU A 18 11.76 5.79 4.90
N LYS A 19 12.09 5.07 3.82
CA LYS A 19 11.92 5.58 2.45
C LYS A 19 10.45 5.75 2.06
N ILE A 20 9.63 4.76 2.43
CA ILE A 20 8.19 4.83 2.20
C ILE A 20 7.62 6.02 2.98
N GLU A 21 8.01 6.19 4.24
CA GLU A 21 7.59 7.31 5.07
C GLU A 21 7.92 8.66 4.41
N GLN A 22 9.17 8.85 3.98
CA GLN A 22 9.58 10.08 3.29
C GLN A 22 8.74 10.35 2.03
N GLN A 23 8.47 9.32 1.22
CA GLN A 23 7.69 9.45 -0.01
C GLN A 23 6.21 9.73 0.28
N LEU A 24 5.63 9.12 1.32
CA LEU A 24 4.25 9.41 1.75
C LEU A 24 4.12 10.81 2.37
N MET A 25 5.12 11.27 3.12
CA MET A 25 5.17 12.63 3.67
C MET A 25 5.35 13.70 2.59
N GLY A 26 5.98 13.37 1.47
CA GLY A 26 6.13 14.28 0.33
C GLY A 26 4.84 14.52 -0.46
N ASP A 27 3.76 13.82 -0.14
CA ASP A 27 2.50 13.85 -0.89
C ASP A 27 1.37 14.47 -0.05
N PRO A 28 0.90 15.69 -0.40
CA PRO A 28 -0.17 16.37 0.32
C PRO A 28 -1.50 15.62 0.33
N GLU A 29 -1.87 14.92 -0.75
CA GLU A 29 -3.14 14.18 -0.82
C GLU A 29 -3.12 12.98 0.13
N VAL A 30 -1.97 12.30 0.21
CA VAL A 30 -1.76 11.20 1.15
C VAL A 30 -1.71 11.72 2.59
N LEU A 31 -0.98 12.80 2.85
CA LEU A 31 -0.91 13.39 4.19
C LEU A 31 -2.28 13.80 4.72
N ALA A 32 -3.18 14.28 3.87
CA ALA A 32 -4.54 14.64 4.24
C ALA A 32 -5.37 13.45 4.77
N LEU A 33 -4.96 12.20 4.50
CA LEU A 33 -5.60 11.00 5.05
C LEU A 33 -5.23 10.75 6.51
N PHE A 34 -4.10 11.29 6.99
CA PHE A 34 -3.59 11.08 8.34
C PHE A 34 -4.22 12.06 9.33
N VAL A 35 -5.49 11.81 9.68
CA VAL A 35 -6.23 12.60 10.66
C VAL A 35 -6.49 11.74 11.90
N GLY A 36 -5.57 11.74 12.87
CA GLY A 36 -5.75 11.01 14.13
C GLY A 36 -4.49 10.38 14.70
N ALA A 37 -4.65 9.27 15.42
CA ALA A 37 -3.58 8.63 16.20
C ALA A 37 -2.61 7.76 15.37
N THR A 38 -2.99 7.37 14.15
CA THR A 38 -2.12 6.55 13.29
C THR A 38 -1.15 7.46 12.54
N SER A 39 0.15 7.28 12.77
CA SER A 39 1.21 8.06 12.11
C SER A 39 1.62 7.49 10.76
N VAL A 40 2.23 8.33 9.91
CA VAL A 40 2.87 7.90 8.65
C VAL A 40 3.91 6.81 8.90
N THR A 41 4.73 6.97 9.95
CA THR A 41 5.70 5.97 10.40
C THR A 41 5.07 4.61 10.66
N THR A 42 3.91 4.58 11.35
CA THR A 42 3.19 3.33 11.66
C THR A 42 2.73 2.64 10.38
N VAL A 43 2.17 3.40 9.45
CA VAL A 43 1.71 2.89 8.17
C VAL A 43 2.86 2.41 7.29
N ALA A 44 3.96 3.16 7.21
CA ALA A 44 5.13 2.78 6.41
C ALA A 44 5.80 1.50 6.94
N ASN A 45 5.89 1.35 8.27
CA ASN A 45 6.33 0.12 8.90
C ASN A 45 5.40 -1.06 8.57
N LEU A 46 4.09 -0.86 8.62
CA LEU A 46 3.11 -1.90 8.30
C LEU A 46 3.14 -2.31 6.83
N ILE A 47 3.23 -1.35 5.90
CA ILE A 47 3.39 -1.61 4.46
C ILE A 47 4.64 -2.49 4.25
N THR A 48 5.75 -2.14 4.91
CA THR A 48 6.97 -2.92 4.81
C THR A 48 6.80 -4.32 5.40
N ALA A 49 6.17 -4.44 6.57
CA ALA A 49 5.94 -5.74 7.20
C ALA A 49 5.10 -6.68 6.31
N LEU A 50 4.10 -6.14 5.60
CA LEU A 50 3.20 -6.91 4.73
C LEU A 50 3.83 -7.25 3.37
N GLY A 51 4.56 -6.31 2.76
CA GLY A 51 4.96 -6.41 1.36
C GLY A 51 6.47 -6.56 1.12
N TYR A 52 7.31 -6.62 2.15
CA TYR A 52 8.77 -6.66 2.00
C TYR A 52 9.25 -7.76 1.04
N LYS A 53 10.05 -7.34 0.05
CA LYS A 53 10.84 -8.18 -0.86
C LYS A 53 12.24 -7.61 -0.97
N GLU A 54 13.25 -8.47 -1.09
CA GLU A 54 14.66 -8.04 -1.17
C GLU A 54 14.96 -7.13 -2.36
N VAL A 55 14.15 -7.22 -3.44
CA VAL A 55 14.30 -6.38 -4.63
C VAL A 55 14.24 -4.87 -4.31
N TYR A 56 13.47 -4.48 -3.29
CA TYR A 56 13.31 -3.07 -2.91
C TYR A 56 14.59 -2.48 -2.28
N LEU A 57 15.50 -3.32 -1.79
CA LEU A 57 16.77 -2.86 -1.19
C LEU A 57 17.79 -2.39 -2.23
N ARG A 58 17.58 -2.72 -3.50
CA ARG A 58 18.48 -2.29 -4.60
C ARG A 58 18.44 -0.78 -4.81
N HIS A 59 17.36 -0.13 -4.38
CA HIS A 59 17.16 1.30 -4.50
C HIS A 59 17.70 2.01 -3.25
N LYS A 60 18.83 2.71 -3.38
CA LYS A 60 19.58 3.25 -2.23
C LYS A 60 18.97 4.52 -1.65
N THR A 61 18.48 5.42 -2.47
CA THR A 61 17.97 6.75 -2.08
C THR A 61 16.45 6.77 -2.02
N GLU A 62 15.78 6.62 -3.16
CA GLU A 62 14.33 6.72 -3.27
C GLU A 62 13.73 5.47 -3.90
N ILE A 63 12.47 5.19 -3.56
CA ILE A 63 11.72 4.10 -4.16
C ILE A 63 11.01 4.66 -5.40
N PRO A 64 11.26 4.12 -6.60
CA PRO A 64 10.50 4.48 -7.79
C PRO A 64 9.00 4.31 -7.57
N ASP A 65 8.19 5.23 -8.10
CA ASP A 65 6.74 5.19 -7.98
C ASP A 65 6.14 3.85 -8.43
N THR A 66 6.70 3.22 -9.46
CA THR A 66 6.35 1.87 -9.92
C THR A 66 6.51 0.82 -8.84
N LEU A 67 7.60 0.86 -8.09
CA LEU A 67 7.85 -0.07 -7.00
C LEU A 67 6.96 0.21 -5.79
N LEU A 68 6.72 1.48 -5.47
CA LEU A 68 5.79 1.84 -4.40
C LEU A 68 4.37 1.38 -4.75
N LEU A 69 3.88 1.61 -5.97
CA LEU A 69 2.56 1.14 -6.40
C LEU A 69 2.49 -0.39 -6.43
N THR A 70 3.57 -1.07 -6.80
CA THR A 70 3.65 -2.55 -6.73
C THR A 70 3.49 -3.02 -5.29
N LEU A 71 4.23 -2.43 -4.37
CA LEU A 71 4.20 -2.75 -2.94
C LEU A 71 2.81 -2.48 -2.34
N LEU A 72 2.23 -1.32 -2.64
CA LEU A 72 0.86 -0.98 -2.25
C LEU A 72 -0.16 -1.96 -2.86
N SER A 73 0.04 -2.41 -4.11
CA SER A 73 -0.82 -3.41 -4.74
C SER A 73 -0.79 -4.75 -4.02
N ASP A 74 0.39 -5.22 -3.63
CA ASP A 74 0.55 -6.45 -2.85
C ASP A 74 -0.15 -6.33 -1.49
N CYS A 75 0.10 -5.25 -0.76
CA CYS A 75 -0.58 -4.97 0.52
C CYS A 75 -2.10 -4.91 0.35
N PHE A 76 -2.59 -4.20 -0.66
CA PHE A 76 -4.02 -4.04 -0.92
C PHE A 76 -4.70 -5.38 -1.18
N ARG A 77 -4.10 -6.27 -1.99
CA ARG A 77 -4.64 -7.61 -2.24
C ARG A 77 -4.73 -8.44 -0.97
N LEU A 78 -3.70 -8.39 -0.12
CA LEU A 78 -3.69 -9.08 1.17
C LEU A 78 -4.78 -8.54 2.11
N LEU A 79 -4.94 -7.22 2.19
CA LEU A 79 -5.94 -6.58 3.04
C LEU A 79 -7.37 -6.80 2.54
N VAL A 80 -7.59 -6.81 1.22
CA VAL A 80 -8.87 -7.21 0.63
C VAL A 80 -9.21 -8.65 1.01
N ALA A 81 -8.26 -9.58 0.91
CA ALA A 81 -8.49 -10.96 1.31
C ALA A 81 -8.83 -11.07 2.80
N LYS A 82 -8.10 -10.36 3.66
CA LYS A 82 -8.37 -10.28 5.11
C LYS A 82 -9.78 -9.73 5.38
N GLN A 83 -10.15 -8.63 4.75
CA GLN A 83 -11.44 -7.97 4.95
C GLN A 83 -12.61 -8.83 4.47
N LEU A 84 -12.45 -9.54 3.34
CA LEU A 84 -13.49 -10.44 2.86
C LEU A 84 -13.71 -11.64 3.79
N ALA A 85 -12.64 -12.14 4.41
CA ALA A 85 -12.67 -13.30 5.32
C ALA A 85 -13.17 -12.97 6.73
N HIS A 86 -12.74 -11.83 7.30
CA HIS A 86 -12.94 -11.52 8.72
C HIS A 86 -13.70 -10.21 8.98
N ASP A 87 -13.99 -9.42 7.95
CA ASP A 87 -14.64 -8.09 8.01
C ASP A 87 -13.99 -7.06 8.95
N GLU A 88 -12.74 -7.32 9.36
CA GLU A 88 -12.02 -6.47 10.30
C GLU A 88 -10.67 -6.04 9.74
N LEU A 89 -10.54 -4.74 9.50
CA LEU A 89 -9.28 -4.05 9.27
C LEU A 89 -9.03 -3.08 10.43
N ASN A 90 -7.80 -3.05 10.94
CA ASN A 90 -7.42 -2.01 11.88
C ASN A 90 -7.24 -0.66 11.16
N GLN A 91 -7.09 0.42 11.93
CA GLN A 91 -7.00 1.77 11.38
C GLN A 91 -5.85 1.93 10.36
N ALA A 92 -4.67 1.38 10.66
CA ALA A 92 -3.51 1.47 9.76
C ALA A 92 -3.73 0.68 8.46
N GLU A 93 -4.34 -0.50 8.53
CA GLU A 93 -4.70 -1.31 7.36
C GLU A 93 -5.74 -0.61 6.49
N ALA A 94 -6.78 -0.03 7.09
CA ALA A 94 -7.76 0.77 6.38
C ALA A 94 -7.10 1.98 5.68
N LEU A 95 -6.12 2.62 6.34
CA LEU A 95 -5.35 3.71 5.75
C LEU A 95 -4.52 3.26 4.55
N ILE A 96 -3.86 2.10 4.63
CA ILE A 96 -3.12 1.51 3.49
C ILE A 96 -4.04 1.34 2.29
N MET A 97 -5.28 0.88 2.51
CA MET A 97 -6.24 0.76 1.41
C MET A 97 -6.57 2.12 0.77
N GLN A 98 -6.80 3.16 1.58
CA GLN A 98 -7.09 4.50 1.08
C GLN A 98 -5.90 5.11 0.33
N ILE A 99 -4.69 5.01 0.90
CA ILE A 99 -3.44 5.46 0.26
C ILE A 99 -3.25 4.78 -1.09
N THR A 100 -3.52 3.47 -1.16
CA THR A 100 -3.42 2.72 -2.42
C THR A 100 -4.41 3.25 -3.47
N LYS A 101 -5.65 3.57 -3.07
CA LYS A 101 -6.63 4.19 -3.98
C LYS A 101 -6.17 5.57 -4.47
N VAL A 102 -5.59 6.40 -3.60
CA VAL A 102 -5.03 7.71 -4.00
C VAL A 102 -3.89 7.52 -5.01
N TRP A 103 -2.91 6.69 -4.68
CA TRP A 103 -1.77 6.39 -5.56
C TRP A 103 -2.18 5.78 -6.91
N ALA A 104 -3.19 4.92 -6.93
CA ALA A 104 -3.71 4.33 -8.15
C ALA A 104 -4.37 5.36 -9.09
N ASN A 105 -4.81 6.52 -8.57
CA ASN A 105 -5.41 7.59 -9.38
C ASN A 105 -4.41 8.67 -9.81
N LYS A 106 -3.16 8.61 -9.35
CA LYS A 106 -2.14 9.60 -9.72
C LYS A 106 -1.83 9.57 -11.21
N PRO A 107 -1.49 10.73 -11.80
CA PRO A 107 -0.97 10.77 -13.16
C PRO A 107 0.36 10.02 -13.26
N LEU A 108 0.64 9.49 -14.44
CA LEU A 108 1.90 8.84 -14.74
C LEU A 108 3.05 9.85 -14.66
N SER A 109 4.16 9.46 -14.04
CA SER A 109 5.33 10.33 -14.02
C SER A 109 5.96 10.42 -15.41
N PRO A 110 6.29 11.62 -15.91
CA PRO A 110 6.87 11.81 -17.23
C PRO A 110 8.28 11.24 -17.38
N SER A 111 8.95 10.90 -16.27
CA SER A 111 10.29 10.31 -16.25
C SER A 111 10.30 8.78 -16.41
N MET A 112 9.13 8.13 -16.47
CA MET A 112 9.04 6.67 -16.60
C MET A 112 9.41 6.19 -18.00
N THR A 113 10.10 5.06 -18.08
CA THR A 113 10.32 4.34 -19.33
C THR A 113 9.01 3.73 -19.85
N ALA A 114 8.94 3.39 -21.15
CA ALA A 114 7.72 2.80 -21.74
C ALA A 114 7.27 1.51 -21.04
N ASP A 115 8.22 0.68 -20.61
CA ASP A 115 7.92 -0.57 -19.90
C ASP A 115 7.40 -0.32 -18.48
N GLU A 116 8.01 0.64 -17.78
CA GLU A 116 7.54 1.11 -16.47
C GLU A 116 6.13 1.71 -16.55
N THR A 117 5.87 2.53 -17.56
CA THR A 117 4.54 3.11 -17.82
C THR A 117 3.49 2.01 -18.02
N ARG A 118 3.77 1.01 -18.87
CA ARG A 118 2.85 -0.11 -19.10
C ARG A 118 2.59 -0.90 -17.82
N HIS A 119 3.64 -1.18 -17.05
CA HIS A 119 3.52 -1.89 -15.79
C HIS A 119 2.69 -1.10 -14.77
N TYR A 120 2.97 0.20 -14.63
CA TYR A 120 2.25 1.11 -13.74
C TYR A 120 0.76 1.18 -14.10
N GLN A 121 0.43 1.38 -15.38
CA GLN A 121 -0.95 1.41 -15.87
C GLN A 121 -1.69 0.09 -15.59
N THR A 122 -1.01 -1.05 -15.76
CA THR A 122 -1.58 -2.36 -15.46
C THR A 122 -1.92 -2.49 -13.97
N LEU A 123 -1.03 -2.02 -13.09
CA LEU A 123 -1.26 -1.98 -11.66
C LEU A 123 -2.42 -1.06 -11.29
N GLN A 124 -2.48 0.16 -11.85
CA GLN A 124 -3.57 1.11 -11.62
C GLN A 124 -4.93 0.50 -12.01
N GLN A 125 -5.05 -0.03 -13.22
CA GLN A 125 -6.30 -0.63 -13.70
C GLN A 125 -6.73 -1.82 -12.84
N GLY A 126 -5.78 -2.69 -12.45
CA GLY A 126 -6.05 -3.81 -11.56
C GLY A 126 -6.55 -3.37 -10.18
N LEU A 127 -5.90 -2.35 -9.61
CA LEU A 127 -6.25 -1.78 -8.31
C LEU A 127 -7.63 -1.11 -8.32
N LEU A 128 -7.91 -0.28 -9.33
CA LEU A 128 -9.19 0.41 -9.45
C LEU A 128 -10.35 -0.58 -9.65
N ARG A 129 -10.15 -1.65 -10.43
CA ARG A 129 -11.14 -2.72 -10.58
C ARG A 129 -11.40 -3.45 -9.27
N LEU A 130 -10.34 -3.81 -8.54
CA LEU A 130 -10.47 -4.51 -7.26
C LEU A 130 -11.12 -3.61 -6.19
N ALA A 131 -10.75 -2.33 -6.15
CA ALA A 131 -11.36 -1.33 -5.29
C ALA A 131 -12.86 -1.18 -5.58
N ALA A 132 -13.25 -1.04 -6.85
CA ALA A 132 -14.65 -0.96 -7.24
C ALA A 132 -15.43 -2.23 -6.84
N HIS A 133 -14.84 -3.41 -7.05
CA HIS A 133 -15.46 -4.66 -6.62
C HIS A 133 -15.69 -4.71 -5.11
N LEU A 134 -14.68 -4.33 -4.31
CA LEU A 134 -14.81 -4.27 -2.85
C LEU A 134 -15.94 -3.31 -2.42
N ASP A 135 -16.03 -2.14 -3.05
CA ASP A 135 -17.06 -1.16 -2.76
C ASP A 135 -18.48 -1.72 -3.07
N THR A 136 -18.63 -2.51 -4.15
CA THR A 136 -19.90 -3.20 -4.44
C THR A 136 -20.26 -4.27 -3.41
N VAL A 137 -19.29 -5.05 -2.93
CA VAL A 137 -19.50 -6.06 -1.89
C VAL A 137 -19.95 -5.40 -0.59
N HIS A 138 -19.33 -4.28 -0.21
CA HIS A 138 -19.76 -3.51 0.97
C HIS A 138 -21.17 -2.96 0.84
N ALA A 139 -21.54 -2.42 -0.33
CA ALA A 139 -22.89 -1.94 -0.58
C ALA A 139 -23.93 -3.06 -0.43
N GLN A 140 -23.64 -4.25 -0.98
CA GLN A 140 -24.51 -5.43 -0.86
C GLN A 140 -24.65 -5.91 0.59
N ARG A 141 -23.55 -5.96 1.36
CA ARG A 141 -23.58 -6.33 2.80
C ARG A 141 -24.45 -5.36 3.60
N LYS A 142 -24.30 -4.05 3.39
CA LYS A 142 -25.13 -3.02 4.04
C LYS A 142 -26.60 -3.17 3.69
N GLN A 143 -26.94 -3.44 2.43
CA GLN A 143 -28.34 -3.63 2.03
C GLN A 143 -28.96 -4.88 2.65
N ARG A 144 -28.22 -6.01 2.71
CA ARG A 144 -28.69 -7.23 3.38
C ARG A 144 -28.92 -7.03 4.87
N SER A 145 -28.01 -6.32 5.56
CA SER A 145 -28.17 -6.01 6.99
C SER A 145 -29.36 -5.09 7.29
N ARG A 146 -29.80 -4.26 6.34
CA ARG A 146 -30.96 -3.36 6.52
C ARG A 146 -32.31 -4.03 6.26
N ASN A 147 -32.30 -5.17 5.57
CA ASN A 147 -33.49 -5.94 5.21
C ASN A 147 -33.73 -7.13 6.16
N MET A 148 -32.86 -7.33 7.15
CA MET A 148 -33.12 -8.16 8.34
C MET A 148 -33.56 -7.26 9.49
#